data_AF-A0A9D7GEE1-F1
#
_entry.id   AF-A0A9D7GEE1-F1
#
_cell.length_a   1.000
_cell.length_b   1.000
_cell.length_c   1.000
_cell.angle_alpha   90.00
_cell.angle_beta   90.00
_cell.angle_gamma   90.00
#
_symmetry.space_group_name_H-M   'P 1'
#
loop_
_entity.id
_entity.type
_entity.pdbx_description
1 polymer ?
#
loop_
_entity_poly.entity_id
_entity_poly.type
_entity_poly.pdbx_seq_one_letter_code
_entity_poly.pdbx_strand_id
1 'polypeptide(L)'
;MNFSSGFPHYTHLLCKYSIKNALDKESTEVKAEELNAAINQSIENSNEQLRESYSKAIISSSQNSQWKPVLHACATCPSDEFDSFTTTDILNQFNTITGKYSIRENITHNLGKLCQEERGLILEKIGTGKNIRYKFYNPMMKPFILLNIAKDA
;
A
#
# COMPACT_ATOMS: atom_id res chain seq x y z
N MET A 1 2.72 -23.98 7.14
CA MET A 1 2.81 -22.61 6.59
C MET A 1 2.36 -21.65 7.68
N ASN A 2 3.22 -20.75 8.14
CA ASN A 2 2.86 -19.74 9.14
C ASN A 2 2.14 -18.57 8.44
N PHE A 3 0.80 -18.66 8.34
CA PHE A 3 -0.04 -17.62 7.75
C PHE A 3 -0.05 -16.31 8.58
N SER A 4 0.47 -16.33 9.81
CA SER A 4 0.55 -15.18 10.72
C SER A 4 1.91 -14.48 10.73
N SER A 5 2.74 -14.64 9.70
CA SER A 5 4.10 -14.06 9.61
C SER A 5 4.09 -12.53 9.44
N GLY A 6 3.47 -11.81 10.39
CA GLY A 6 3.45 -10.34 10.48
C GLY A 6 2.19 -9.65 9.95
N PHE A 7 1.23 -10.38 9.37
CA PHE A 7 0.09 -9.76 8.69
C PHE A 7 -1.26 -10.36 9.12
N PRO A 8 -1.79 -9.97 10.29
CA PRO A 8 -3.09 -10.42 10.82
C PRO A 8 -4.28 -10.25 9.86
N HIS A 9 -4.14 -9.34 8.88
CA HIS A 9 -5.10 -9.12 7.82
C HIS A 9 -5.34 -10.36 6.95
N TYR A 10 -4.29 -11.11 6.59
CA TYR A 10 -4.44 -12.31 5.77
C TYR A 10 -5.16 -13.42 6.52
N THR A 11 -4.93 -13.58 7.82
CA THR A 11 -5.67 -14.55 8.64
C THR A 11 -7.17 -14.24 8.65
N HIS A 12 -7.56 -12.98 8.83
CA HIS A 12 -8.97 -12.59 8.80
C HIS A 12 -9.62 -12.79 7.43
N LEU A 13 -8.92 -12.45 6.34
CA LEU A 13 -9.38 -12.69 4.98
C LEU A 13 -9.57 -14.19 4.70
N LEU A 14 -8.59 -15.01 5.08
CA LEU A 14 -8.66 -16.46 4.93
C LEU A 14 -9.85 -17.04 5.69
N CYS A 15 -10.06 -16.64 6.95
CA CYS A 15 -11.24 -17.07 7.71
C CYS A 15 -12.55 -16.62 7.05
N LYS A 16 -12.65 -15.35 6.65
CA LYS A 16 -13.84 -14.78 6.00
C LYS A 16 -14.21 -15.58 4.74
N TYR A 17 -13.24 -15.81 3.85
CA TYR A 17 -13.48 -16.53 2.60
C TYR A 17 -13.71 -18.03 2.83
N SER A 18 -13.03 -18.66 3.79
CA SER A 18 -13.25 -20.07 4.11
C SER A 18 -14.67 -20.33 4.63
N ILE A 19 -15.15 -19.46 5.53
CA ILE A 19 -16.52 -19.53 6.05
C ILE A 19 -17.52 -19.23 4.93
N LYS A 20 -17.28 -18.20 4.11
CA LYS A 20 -18.15 -17.88 2.97
C LYS A 20 -18.28 -19.08 2.01
N ASN A 21 -17.16 -19.71 1.63
CA ASN A 21 -17.17 -20.86 0.72
C ASN A 21 -17.91 -22.07 1.31
N ALA A 22 -17.85 -22.29 2.63
CA ALA A 22 -18.63 -23.33 3.30
C ALA A 22 -20.14 -23.02 3.28
N LEU A 23 -20.51 -21.77 3.55
CA LEU A 23 -21.90 -21.30 3.51
C LEU A 23 -22.50 -21.38 2.11
N ASP A 24 -21.74 -21.01 1.07
CA ASP A 24 -22.16 -21.11 -0.33
C ASP A 24 -22.41 -22.57 -0.76
N LYS A 25 -21.86 -23.55 -0.02
CA LYS A 25 -22.11 -24.99 -0.19
C LYS A 25 -23.12 -25.57 0.81
N GLU A 26 -23.81 -24.72 1.59
CA GLU A 26 -24.72 -25.13 2.67
C GLU A 26 -24.06 -26.05 3.72
N SER A 27 -22.73 -25.94 3.89
CA SER A 27 -21.94 -26.71 4.85
C SER A 27 -21.76 -25.94 6.16
N THR A 28 -21.89 -26.64 7.29
CA THR A 28 -21.56 -26.13 8.63
C THR A 28 -20.10 -26.38 9.04
N GLU A 29 -19.37 -27.12 8.22
CA GLU A 29 -17.96 -27.45 8.43
C GLU A 29 -17.09 -26.82 7.34
N VAL A 30 -15.98 -26.21 7.77
CA VAL A 30 -14.93 -25.71 6.86
C VAL A 30 -13.92 -26.82 6.66
N LYS A 31 -13.80 -27.34 5.43
CA LYS A 31 -12.83 -28.39 5.07
C LYS A 31 -11.63 -27.76 4.36
N ALA A 32 -10.64 -28.59 4.05
CA ALA A 32 -9.39 -28.15 3.39
C ALA A 32 -9.65 -27.52 2.01
N GLU A 33 -10.70 -27.95 1.32
CA GLU A 33 -11.08 -27.41 0.01
C GLU A 33 -11.52 -25.94 0.09
N GLU A 34 -12.33 -25.58 1.09
CA GLU A 34 -12.77 -24.20 1.30
C GLU A 34 -11.61 -23.28 1.67
N LEU A 35 -10.67 -23.79 2.48
CA LEU A 35 -9.44 -23.08 2.83
C LEU A 35 -8.56 -22.84 1.60
N ASN A 36 -8.37 -23.83 0.74
CA ASN A 36 -7.60 -23.68 -0.49
C ASN A 36 -8.23 -22.67 -1.45
N ALA A 37 -9.56 -22.70 -1.63
CA ALA A 37 -10.27 -21.70 -2.40
C ALA A 37 -10.15 -20.29 -1.78
N ALA A 38 -10.22 -20.20 -0.44
CA ALA A 38 -10.06 -18.96 0.29
C ALA A 38 -8.66 -18.36 0.15
N ILE A 39 -7.61 -19.18 0.04
CA ILE A 39 -6.24 -18.71 -0.25
C ILE A 39 -6.20 -17.99 -1.60
N ASN A 40 -6.73 -18.61 -2.66
CA ASN A 40 -6.75 -18.01 -3.99
C ASN A 40 -7.57 -16.71 -4.01
N GLN A 41 -8.76 -16.71 -3.42
CA GLN A 41 -9.61 -15.53 -3.29
C GLN A 41 -8.93 -14.42 -2.48
N SER A 42 -8.19 -14.76 -1.42
CA SER A 42 -7.46 -13.78 -0.60
C SER A 42 -6.33 -13.12 -1.38
N ILE A 43 -5.62 -13.89 -2.21
CA ILE A 43 -4.57 -13.36 -3.11
C ILE A 43 -5.18 -12.42 -4.13
N GLU A 44 -6.25 -12.84 -4.80
CA GLU A 44 -6.92 -12.04 -5.84
C GLU A 44 -7.53 -10.76 -5.25
N ASN A 45 -8.23 -10.86 -4.11
CA ASN A 45 -8.78 -9.70 -3.43
C ASN A 45 -7.68 -8.74 -2.94
N SER A 46 -6.55 -9.25 -2.46
CA SER A 46 -5.42 -8.40 -2.08
C SER A 46 -4.85 -7.66 -3.29
N ASN A 47 -4.78 -8.31 -4.46
CA ASN A 47 -4.36 -7.65 -5.70
C ASN A 47 -5.36 -6.57 -6.15
N GLU A 48 -6.67 -6.83 -6.05
CA GLU A 48 -7.70 -5.83 -6.34
C GLU A 48 -7.60 -4.63 -5.38
N GLN A 49 -7.51 -4.87 -4.07
CA GLN A 49 -7.35 -3.81 -3.09
C GLN A 49 -6.11 -2.94 -3.38
N LEU A 50 -4.97 -3.56 -3.69
CA LEU A 50 -3.75 -2.83 -4.07
C LEU A 50 -3.97 -1.98 -5.34
N ARG A 51 -4.63 -2.54 -6.36
CA ARG A 51 -4.95 -1.82 -7.60
C ARG A 51 -5.89 -0.64 -7.35
N GLU A 52 -6.93 -0.83 -6.54
CA GLU A 52 -7.90 0.21 -6.21
C GLU A 52 -7.25 1.34 -5.40
N SER A 53 -6.50 1.00 -4.34
CA SER A 53 -5.76 1.97 -3.54
C SER A 53 -4.78 2.76 -4.38
N TYR A 54 -3.99 2.08 -5.22
CA TYR A 54 -3.04 2.75 -6.12
C TYR A 54 -3.75 3.66 -7.14
N SER A 55 -4.84 3.18 -7.75
CA SER A 55 -5.65 3.96 -8.70
C SER A 55 -6.19 5.25 -8.06
N LYS A 56 -6.79 5.15 -6.87
CA LYS A 56 -7.22 6.31 -6.06
C LYS A 56 -6.04 7.24 -5.73
N ALA A 57 -4.87 6.68 -5.46
CA ALA A 57 -3.69 7.46 -5.12
C ALA A 57 -3.16 8.31 -6.28
N ILE A 58 -3.27 7.83 -7.52
CA ILE A 58 -2.76 8.52 -8.71
C ILE A 58 -3.81 9.36 -9.44
N ILE A 59 -5.11 9.16 -9.17
CA ILE A 59 -6.18 9.88 -9.87
C ILE A 59 -6.05 11.40 -9.65
N SER A 60 -6.07 12.14 -10.75
CA SER A 60 -5.93 13.59 -10.76
C SER A 60 -6.51 14.18 -12.04
N SER A 61 -7.16 15.33 -11.94
CA SER A 61 -7.63 16.11 -13.08
C SER A 61 -6.53 16.86 -13.81
N SER A 62 -5.33 16.99 -13.22
CA SER A 62 -4.18 17.67 -13.80
C SER A 62 -3.27 16.69 -14.53
N GLN A 63 -2.92 17.01 -15.79
CA GLN A 63 -1.93 16.25 -16.56
C GLN A 63 -0.52 16.31 -15.95
N ASN A 64 -0.22 17.34 -15.15
CA ASN A 64 1.08 17.55 -14.49
C ASN A 64 1.08 17.09 -13.02
N SER A 65 0.25 16.10 -12.71
CA SER A 65 0.09 15.62 -11.34
C SER A 65 1.39 15.02 -10.77
N GLN A 66 1.70 15.36 -9.52
CA GLN A 66 2.90 14.86 -8.83
C GLN A 66 2.65 13.56 -8.05
N TRP A 67 1.44 12.98 -8.09
CA TRP A 67 1.11 11.79 -7.30
C TRP A 67 1.94 10.57 -7.68
N LYS A 68 2.05 10.25 -8.98
CA LYS A 68 2.91 9.15 -9.45
C LYS A 68 4.37 9.36 -9.03
N PRO A 69 5.01 10.53 -9.30
CA PRO A 69 6.36 10.79 -8.82
C PRO A 69 6.54 10.73 -7.30
N VAL A 70 5.57 11.23 -6.51
CA VAL A 70 5.63 11.12 -5.04
C VAL A 70 5.57 9.67 -4.59
N LEU A 71 4.69 8.85 -5.15
CA LEU A 71 4.61 7.42 -4.84
C LEU A 71 5.90 6.69 -5.21
N HIS A 72 6.49 7.03 -6.36
CA HIS A 72 7.78 6.49 -6.77
C HIS A 72 8.88 6.86 -5.77
N ALA A 73 8.93 8.11 -5.33
CA ALA A 73 9.86 8.56 -4.30
C ALA A 73 9.67 7.79 -2.98
N CYS A 74 8.43 7.61 -2.51
CA CYS A 74 8.16 6.81 -1.31
C CYS A 74 8.63 5.36 -1.44
N ALA A 75 8.46 4.74 -2.62
CA ALA A 75 8.81 3.35 -2.84
C ALA A 75 10.33 3.10 -2.95
N THR A 76 11.10 4.13 -3.32
CA THR A 76 12.54 4.02 -3.61
C THR A 76 13.45 4.79 -2.65
N CYS A 77 12.90 5.64 -1.79
CA CYS A 77 13.70 6.35 -0.80
C CYS A 77 14.31 5.39 0.22
N PRO A 78 15.43 5.77 0.85
CA PRO A 78 15.99 5.02 1.96
C PRO A 78 14.96 4.84 3.09
N SER A 79 14.81 3.60 3.57
CA SER A 79 14.02 3.27 4.75
C SER A 79 14.91 2.74 5.87
N ASP A 80 14.45 2.88 7.11
CA ASP A 80 15.13 2.29 8.27
C ASP A 80 14.77 0.83 8.48
N GLU A 81 15.21 0.25 9.61
CA GLU A 81 14.94 -1.14 10.00
C GLU A 81 13.46 -1.50 10.15
N PHE A 82 12.58 -0.49 10.26
CA PHE A 82 11.13 -0.65 10.36
C PHE A 82 10.40 -0.29 9.04
N ASP A 83 11.09 -0.33 7.91
CA ASP A 83 10.55 0.00 6.57
C ASP A 83 9.84 1.37 6.51
N SER A 84 10.31 2.30 7.34
CA SER A 84 9.74 3.62 7.50
C SER A 84 10.72 4.69 7.00
N PHE A 85 10.20 5.86 6.65
CA PHE A 85 10.98 6.97 6.06
C PHE A 85 10.46 8.34 6.53
N THR A 86 11.33 9.34 6.47
CA THR A 86 10.99 10.73 6.81
C THR A 86 10.51 11.52 5.60
N THR A 87 9.87 12.67 5.84
CA THR A 87 9.53 13.61 4.76
C THR A 87 10.77 14.07 3.99
N THR A 88 11.92 14.19 4.66
CA THR A 88 13.18 14.62 4.03
C THR A 88 13.71 13.56 3.07
N ASP A 89 13.64 12.28 3.45
CA ASP A 89 14.07 11.17 2.60
C ASP A 89 13.27 11.15 1.29
N ILE A 90 11.95 11.32 1.40
CA ILE A 90 11.04 11.37 0.25
C ILE A 90 11.30 12.62 -0.60
N LEU A 91 11.49 13.79 0.01
CA LEU A 91 11.76 15.04 -0.72
C LEU A 91 13.03 14.93 -1.56
N ASN A 92 14.12 14.42 -0.96
CA ASN A 92 15.39 14.24 -1.65
C ASN A 92 15.25 13.25 -2.81
N GLN A 93 14.56 12.13 -2.58
CA GLN A 93 14.32 11.12 -3.62
C GLN A 93 13.42 11.66 -4.75
N PHE A 94 12.37 12.40 -4.41
CA PHE A 94 11.48 13.03 -5.39
C PHE A 94 12.24 14.00 -6.29
N ASN A 95 13.06 14.88 -5.71
CA ASN A 95 13.85 15.84 -6.47
C ASN A 95 14.85 15.12 -7.39
N THR A 96 15.46 14.03 -6.90
CA THR A 96 16.39 13.20 -7.67
C THR A 96 15.70 12.55 -8.88
N ILE A 97 14.54 11.92 -8.69
CA ILE A 97 13.81 11.21 -9.76
C ILE A 97 13.23 12.19 -10.79
N THR A 98 12.72 13.33 -10.35
CA THR A 98 12.01 14.27 -11.23
C THR A 98 12.92 15.33 -11.85
N GLY A 99 14.12 15.52 -11.33
CA GLY A 99 15.00 16.64 -11.68
C GLY A 99 14.42 18.01 -11.28
N LYS A 100 13.34 18.06 -10.49
CA LYS A 100 12.67 19.29 -10.05
C LYS A 100 13.08 19.63 -8.63
N TYR A 101 13.01 20.92 -8.30
CA TYR A 101 13.17 21.38 -6.92
C TYR A 101 11.80 21.61 -6.28
N SER A 102 11.36 20.66 -5.46
CA SER A 102 10.19 20.82 -4.59
C SER A 102 10.62 21.31 -3.19
N ILE A 103 9.65 21.86 -2.46
CA ILE A 103 9.80 22.23 -1.04
C ILE A 103 9.14 21.18 -0.14
N ARG A 104 9.55 21.18 1.14
CA ARG A 104 9.10 20.20 2.14
C ARG A 104 7.59 20.28 2.40
N GLU A 105 7.00 21.46 2.33
CA GLU A 105 5.58 21.73 2.58
C GLU A 105 4.71 21.01 1.54
N ASN A 106 5.11 21.07 0.26
CA ASN A 106 4.41 20.39 -0.84
C ASN A 106 4.42 18.87 -0.65
N ILE A 107 5.58 18.31 -0.30
CA ILE A 107 5.70 16.87 -0.03
C ILE A 107 4.88 16.49 1.20
N THR A 108 4.95 17.27 2.28
CA THR A 108 4.16 17.04 3.51
C THR A 108 2.66 17.01 3.22
N HIS A 109 2.16 17.93 2.38
CA HIS A 109 0.77 17.93 1.95
C HIS A 109 0.39 16.63 1.23
N ASN A 110 1.21 16.21 0.26
CA ASN A 110 0.96 14.99 -0.51
C ASN A 110 0.96 13.74 0.39
N LEU A 111 1.92 13.64 1.31
CA LEU A 111 1.99 12.53 2.27
C LEU A 111 0.77 12.49 3.18
N GLY A 112 0.34 13.65 3.68
CA GLY A 112 -0.87 13.75 4.51
C GLY A 112 -2.12 13.27 3.77
N LYS A 113 -2.25 13.59 2.49
CA LYS A 113 -3.34 13.09 1.64
C LYS A 113 -3.24 11.58 1.39
N LEU A 114 -2.04 11.05 1.16
CA LEU A 114 -1.80 9.61 1.00
C LEU A 114 -2.09 8.80 2.28
N CYS A 115 -2.21 9.44 3.44
CA CYS A 115 -2.70 8.84 4.68
C CYS A 115 -4.22 8.78 4.81
N GLN A 116 -4.99 9.30 3.84
CA GLN A 116 -6.45 9.33 3.92
C GLN A 116 -7.08 8.31 2.98
N GLU A 117 -8.28 7.83 3.33
CA GLU A 117 -9.04 6.87 2.53
C GLU A 117 -9.42 7.43 1.15
N GLU A 118 -9.69 8.74 1.04
CA GLU A 118 -10.06 9.36 -0.24
C GLU A 118 -8.93 9.28 -1.27
N ARG A 119 -7.68 9.07 -0.82
CA ARG A 119 -6.52 8.85 -1.68
C ARG A 119 -5.91 7.45 -1.52
N GLY A 120 -6.74 6.49 -1.11
CA GLY A 120 -6.42 5.06 -1.14
C GLY A 120 -5.69 4.52 0.09
N LEU A 121 -5.51 5.32 1.15
CA LEU A 121 -4.84 4.92 2.40
C LEU A 121 -3.50 4.20 2.13
N ILE A 122 -2.63 4.86 1.36
CA ILE A 122 -1.33 4.29 0.93
C ILE A 122 -0.32 4.26 2.07
N LEU A 123 -0.29 5.33 2.87
CA LEU A 123 0.70 5.53 3.92
C LEU A 123 0.04 5.58 5.29
N GLU A 124 0.76 5.12 6.29
CA GLU A 124 0.47 5.38 7.69
C GLU A 124 1.48 6.37 8.24
N LYS A 125 1.00 7.37 9.00
CA LYS A 125 1.85 8.32 9.71
C LYS A 125 2.15 7.78 11.10
N ILE A 126 3.43 7.69 11.44
CA ILE A 126 3.93 7.22 12.74
C ILE A 126 4.58 8.38 13.50
N GLY A 127 4.36 8.42 14.81
CA GLY A 127 4.98 9.39 15.71
C GLY A 127 4.27 10.75 15.77
N THR A 128 4.77 11.61 16.64
CA THR A 128 4.19 12.93 16.94
C THR A 128 5.27 14.02 16.96
N GLY A 129 4.85 15.28 16.77
CA GLY A 129 5.75 16.43 16.83
C GLY A 129 6.81 16.44 15.73
N LYS A 130 8.09 16.52 16.12
CA LYS A 130 9.24 16.58 15.19
C LYS A 130 9.66 15.23 14.62
N ASN A 131 9.22 14.12 15.23
CA ASN A 131 9.63 12.75 14.86
C ASN A 131 8.54 12.05 14.04
N ILE A 132 8.03 12.73 13.02
CA ILE A 132 7.04 12.15 12.11
C ILE A 132 7.75 11.29 11.08
N ARG A 133 7.29 10.04 10.96
CA ARG A 133 7.74 9.10 9.93
C ARG A 133 6.53 8.52 9.21
N TYR A 134 6.77 7.93 8.06
CA TYR A 134 5.75 7.32 7.23
C TYR A 134 6.18 5.90 6.88
N LYS A 135 5.21 4.99 6.80
CA LYS A 135 5.39 3.64 6.24
C LYS A 135 4.24 3.33 5.31
N PHE A 136 4.38 2.33 4.46
CA PHE A 136 3.25 1.82 3.69
C PHE A 136 2.22 1.17 4.63
N TYR A 137 0.96 1.57 4.49
CA TYR A 137 -0.14 1.01 5.27
C TYR A 137 -0.29 -0.50 4.98
N ASN A 138 -0.27 -0.86 3.69
CA ASN A 138 -0.12 -2.23 3.24
C ASN A 138 1.32 -2.43 2.71
N PRO A 139 2.16 -3.26 3.35
CA PRO A 139 3.54 -3.46 2.91
C PRO A 139 3.71 -4.00 1.49
N MET A 140 2.68 -4.66 0.93
CA MET A 140 2.67 -5.10 -0.48
C MET A 140 2.50 -3.94 -1.47
N MET A 141 2.13 -2.74 -1.00
CA MET A 141 2.01 -1.56 -1.85
C MET A 141 3.37 -1.09 -2.38
N LYS A 142 4.45 -1.19 -1.59
CA LYS A 142 5.81 -0.83 -2.02
C LYS A 142 6.25 -1.64 -3.26
N PRO A 143 6.27 -2.99 -3.25
CA PRO A 143 6.62 -3.76 -4.44
C PRO A 143 5.60 -3.59 -5.57
N PHE A 144 4.31 -3.41 -5.27
CA PHE A 144 3.31 -3.13 -6.30
C PHE A 144 3.61 -1.84 -7.08
N ILE A 145 3.99 -0.76 -6.39
CA ILE A 145 4.38 0.51 -7.03
C ILE A 145 5.64 0.31 -7.89
N LEU A 146 6.65 -0.38 -7.37
CA LEU A 146 7.90 -0.66 -8.11
C LEU A 146 7.65 -1.45 -9.40
N LEU A 147 6.77 -2.46 -9.36
CA LEU A 147 6.38 -3.22 -10.56
C LEU A 147 5.64 -2.34 -11.58
N ASN A 148 4.77 -1.44 -11.14
CA ASN A 148 4.10 -0.50 -12.05
C ASN A 148 5.08 0.47 -12.72
N ILE A 149 6.08 0.96 -11.97
CA ILE A 149 7.12 1.83 -12.54
C ILE A 149 7.94 1.08 -13.60
N ALA A 150 8.35 -0.16 -13.31
CA ALA A 150 9.12 -0.97 -14.26
C ALA A 150 8.33 -1.31 -15.53
N LYS A 151 6.99 -1.33 -15.46
CA LYS A 151 6.12 -1.53 -16.62
C LYS A 151 5.94 -0.26 -17.46
N ASP A 152 6.00 0.91 -16.83
CA ASP A 152 5.85 2.22 -17.47
C ASP A 152 7.18 2.76 -18.06
N ALA A 153 8.32 2.10 -17.77
CA ALA A 153 9.67 2.45 -18.23
C ALA A 153 10.05 1.78 -19.56
#